data_AF-A0A9W4PLC8-F1
#
_entry.id   AF-A0A9W4PLC8-F1
#
_cell.length_a   1.000
_cell.length_b   1.000
_cell.length_c   1.000
_cell.angle_alpha   90.00
_cell.angle_beta   90.00
_cell.angle_gamma   90.00
#
_symmetry.space_group_name_H-M   'P 1'
#
loop_
_entity.id
_entity.type
_entity.pdbx_description
1 polymer ?
#
loop_
_entity_poly.entity_id
_entity_poly.type
_entity_poly.pdbx_seq_one_letter_code
_entity_poly.pdbx_strand_id
1 'polypeptide(L)'
;MTTPLDLTALLSGIRAKRGYLLPHHGLMAITAPALLDAYDAAYTAMALDDRVLSHHDREFVWLAILIATDEAIATHHIAKFKAAGGTDGEVEVILTVTALALGFESYRFVEKNWLTHLPACDPRAIYLRALRSAAASVPMRLVHMAAAAVFVCKAGWDAVALQIVAAYEDAVPELDLAEAVSLTMFPGSVPHFVEAARVWQELIVEGKVPASSTFREWAEMSGQGGFDEANRAPR
;
A
#
# COMPACT_ATOMS: atom_id res chain seq x y z
N MET A 1 26.90 -25.00 24.09
CA MET A 1 25.80 -24.67 25.00
C MET A 1 25.36 -23.26 24.68
N THR A 2 24.24 -23.09 23.97
CA THR A 2 23.64 -21.77 23.72
C THR A 2 22.98 -21.31 25.01
N THR A 3 23.33 -20.11 25.48
CA THR A 3 22.68 -19.47 26.63
C THR A 3 21.17 -19.51 26.44
N PRO A 4 20.38 -19.92 27.44
CA PRO A 4 18.92 -19.88 27.34
C PRO A 4 18.48 -18.46 26.99
N LEU A 5 17.63 -18.34 25.96
CA LEU A 5 17.05 -17.04 25.58
C LEU A 5 16.27 -16.48 26.78
N ASP A 6 16.64 -15.30 27.27
CA ASP A 6 15.84 -14.56 28.23
C ASP A 6 14.63 -13.94 27.51
N LEU A 7 13.59 -14.75 27.38
CA LEU A 7 12.35 -14.39 26.69
C LEU A 7 11.69 -13.15 27.31
N THR A 8 11.78 -12.99 28.63
CA THR A 8 11.18 -11.85 29.33
C THR A 8 11.91 -10.56 28.99
N ALA A 9 13.25 -10.58 28.98
CA ALA A 9 14.05 -9.41 28.60
C ALA A 9 13.78 -9.01 27.14
N LEU A 10 13.77 -9.98 26.22
CA LEU A 10 13.53 -9.74 24.79
C LEU A 10 12.15 -9.10 24.54
N LEU A 11 11.07 -9.72 25.05
CA LEU A 11 9.72 -9.22 24.83
C LEU A 11 9.47 -7.87 25.52
N SER A 12 10.09 -7.63 26.67
CA SER A 12 10.01 -6.33 27.36
C SER A 12 10.69 -5.22 26.55
N GLY A 13 11.83 -5.52 25.91
CA GLY A 13 12.51 -4.59 25.00
C GLY A 13 11.64 -4.19 23.80
N ILE A 14 11.00 -5.18 23.16
CA ILE A 14 10.06 -4.93 22.05
C ILE A 14 8.89 -4.06 22.49
N ARG A 15 8.29 -4.38 23.64
CA ARG A 15 7.18 -3.59 24.19
C ARG A 15 7.60 -2.15 24.50
N ALA A 16 8.78 -1.96 25.08
CA ALA A 16 9.30 -0.63 25.41
C ALA A 16 9.54 0.21 24.15
N LYS A 17 10.08 -0.40 23.08
CA LYS A 17 10.32 0.25 21.79
C LYS A 17 9.02 0.64 21.07
N ARG A 18 8.05 -0.27 21.02
CA ARG A 18 6.83 -0.11 20.20
C ARG A 18 5.65 0.53 20.96
N GLY A 19 5.69 0.52 22.28
CA GLY A 19 4.56 0.88 23.16
C GLY A 19 3.53 -0.25 23.32
N TYR A 20 3.68 -1.37 22.60
CA TYR A 20 2.77 -2.51 22.66
C TYR A 20 3.49 -3.83 22.33
N LEU A 21 2.84 -4.95 22.65
CA LEU A 21 3.29 -6.29 22.28
C LEU A 21 2.10 -7.05 21.70
N LEU A 22 2.27 -7.61 20.50
CA LEU A 22 1.29 -8.51 19.87
C LEU A 22 1.67 -9.99 20.08
N PRO A 23 0.70 -10.93 20.08
CA PRO A 23 0.95 -12.34 20.43
C PRO A 23 2.01 -13.05 19.57
N HIS A 24 2.11 -12.72 18.28
CA HIS A 24 3.05 -13.37 17.36
C HIS A 24 4.51 -13.09 17.72
N HIS A 25 4.83 -11.98 18.39
CA HIS A 25 6.20 -11.72 18.86
C HIS A 25 6.66 -12.78 19.87
N GLY A 26 5.77 -13.21 20.78
CA GLY A 26 6.08 -14.27 21.74
C GLY A 26 6.31 -15.61 21.07
N LEU A 27 5.48 -15.95 20.08
CA LEU A 27 5.64 -17.19 19.33
C LEU A 27 6.95 -17.20 18.53
N MET A 28 7.26 -16.12 17.80
CA MET A 28 8.52 -16.01 17.05
C MET A 28 9.74 -15.99 17.97
N ALA A 29 9.66 -15.34 19.14
CA ALA A 29 10.75 -15.38 20.12
C ALA A 29 11.07 -16.81 20.59
N ILE A 30 10.08 -17.69 20.67
CA ILE A 30 10.27 -19.08 21.07
C ILE A 30 10.78 -19.94 19.89
N THR A 31 10.20 -19.77 18.71
CA THR A 31 10.40 -20.71 17.59
C THR A 31 11.45 -20.26 16.58
N ALA A 32 11.66 -18.96 16.44
CA ALA A 32 12.56 -18.37 15.45
C ALA A 32 13.07 -16.96 15.88
N PRO A 33 13.94 -16.85 16.91
CA PRO A 33 14.43 -15.55 17.41
C PRO A 33 15.04 -14.65 16.33
N ALA A 34 15.84 -15.23 15.42
CA ALA A 34 16.42 -14.46 14.31
C ALA A 34 15.36 -13.90 13.34
N LEU A 35 14.24 -14.60 13.18
CA LEU A 35 13.10 -14.11 12.40
C LEU A 35 12.40 -12.96 13.12
N LEU A 36 12.26 -13.03 14.45
CA LEU A 36 11.71 -11.93 15.25
C LEU A 36 12.56 -10.65 15.10
N ASP A 37 13.89 -10.78 15.16
CA ASP A 37 14.81 -9.65 15.02
C ASP A 37 14.70 -9.02 13.63
N ALA A 38 14.70 -9.85 12.57
CA ALA A 38 14.53 -9.37 11.20
C ALA A 38 13.14 -8.75 10.95
N TYR A 39 12.09 -9.36 11.50
CA TYR A 39 10.72 -8.82 11.46
C TYR A 39 10.65 -7.45 12.15
N ASP A 40 11.30 -7.28 13.30
CA ASP A 40 11.31 -6.01 14.00
C ASP A 40 12.04 -4.92 13.22
N ALA A 41 13.19 -5.25 12.64
CA ALA A 41 13.96 -4.34 11.79
C ALA A 41 13.16 -3.92 10.54
N ALA A 42 12.58 -4.88 9.82
CA ALA A 42 11.79 -4.61 8.61
C ALA A 42 10.56 -3.75 8.91
N TYR A 43 9.80 -4.09 9.97
CA TYR A 43 8.63 -3.30 10.37
C TYR A 43 9.02 -1.89 10.85
N THR A 44 10.16 -1.76 11.53
CA THR A 44 10.67 -0.45 11.97
C THR A 44 10.94 0.45 10.77
N ALA A 45 11.74 -0.02 9.80
CA ALA A 45 12.10 0.74 8.61
C ALA A 45 10.89 1.10 7.74
N MET A 46 9.84 0.27 7.75
CA MET A 46 8.66 0.46 6.91
C MET A 46 7.57 1.33 7.57
N ALA A 47 7.31 1.14 8.86
CA ALA A 47 6.11 1.68 9.52
C ALA A 47 6.39 2.54 10.77
N LEU A 48 7.62 2.58 11.27
CA LEU A 48 7.98 3.36 12.46
C LEU A 48 8.93 4.51 12.15
N ASP A 49 9.99 4.26 11.39
CA ASP A 49 10.97 5.28 11.02
C ASP A 49 10.35 6.32 10.08
N ASP A 50 10.81 7.57 10.19
CA ASP A 50 10.44 8.62 9.25
C ASP A 50 11.09 8.37 7.89
N ARG A 51 10.28 8.50 6.85
CA ARG A 51 10.70 8.40 5.44
C ARG A 51 10.25 9.67 4.70
N VAL A 52 9.49 9.56 3.61
CA VAL A 52 8.99 10.73 2.89
C VAL A 52 7.59 11.13 3.37
N LEU A 53 6.78 10.16 3.81
CA LEU A 53 5.47 10.48 4.37
C LEU A 53 5.60 10.99 5.81
N SER A 54 4.87 12.05 6.09
CA SER A 54 4.66 12.48 7.48
C SER A 54 3.88 11.41 8.25
N HIS A 55 3.97 11.44 9.58
CA HIS A 55 3.14 10.60 10.44
C HIS A 55 1.65 10.71 10.12
N HIS A 56 1.17 11.91 9.79
CA HIS A 56 -0.22 12.12 9.40
C HIS A 56 -0.57 11.36 8.11
N ASP A 57 0.22 11.57 7.06
CA ASP A 57 -0.07 11.03 5.73
C ASP A 57 0.08 9.51 5.67
N ARG A 58 1.08 8.98 6.37
CA ARG A 58 1.28 7.53 6.50
C ARG A 58 0.07 6.88 7.14
N GLU A 59 -0.43 7.46 8.23
CA GLU A 59 -1.58 6.91 8.95
C GLU A 59 -2.90 7.09 8.17
N PHE A 60 -3.04 8.16 7.36
CA PHE A 60 -4.16 8.30 6.42
C PHE A 60 -4.26 7.11 5.47
N VAL A 61 -3.13 6.73 4.85
CA VAL A 61 -3.05 5.56 3.95
C VAL A 61 -3.25 4.26 4.73
N TRP A 62 -2.67 4.17 5.93
CA TRP A 62 -2.77 2.97 6.76
C TRP A 62 -4.22 2.64 7.13
N LEU A 63 -5.02 3.65 7.49
CA LEU A 63 -6.45 3.44 7.79
C LEU A 63 -7.23 2.93 6.56
N ALA A 64 -6.92 3.41 5.35
CA ALA A 64 -7.52 2.88 4.12
C ALA A 64 -7.15 1.40 3.89
N ILE A 65 -5.89 1.03 4.14
CA ILE A 65 -5.41 -0.36 4.06
C ILE A 65 -6.17 -1.24 5.05
N LEU A 66 -6.29 -0.83 6.32
CA LEU A 66 -6.96 -1.62 7.36
C LEU A 66 -8.45 -1.87 7.02
N ILE A 67 -9.15 -0.85 6.50
CA ILE A 67 -10.53 -1.00 6.03
C ILE A 67 -10.59 -1.98 4.86
N ALA A 68 -9.68 -1.84 3.88
CA ALA A 68 -9.64 -2.73 2.72
C ALA A 68 -9.29 -4.18 3.07
N THR A 69 -8.63 -4.44 4.19
CA THR A 69 -8.23 -5.80 4.61
C THR A 69 -9.07 -6.35 5.76
N ASP A 70 -10.15 -5.66 6.14
CA ASP A 70 -11.00 -6.01 7.29
C ASP A 70 -10.19 -6.23 8.60
N GLU A 71 -9.11 -5.46 8.79
CA GLU A 71 -8.15 -5.67 9.87
C GLU A 71 -8.53 -4.89 11.14
N ALA A 72 -9.15 -5.59 12.09
CA ALA A 72 -9.66 -5.01 13.33
C ALA A 72 -8.62 -4.92 14.47
N ILE A 73 -7.51 -5.65 14.42
CA ILE A 73 -6.55 -5.75 15.54
C ILE A 73 -5.65 -4.52 15.63
N ALA A 74 -5.48 -3.79 14.52
CA ALA A 74 -4.51 -2.70 14.39
C ALA A 74 -5.05 -1.31 14.80
N THR A 75 -5.91 -1.23 15.82
CA THR A 75 -6.59 0.02 16.24
C THR A 75 -5.64 1.14 16.71
N HIS A 76 -4.39 0.82 17.06
CA HIS A 76 -3.38 1.81 17.43
C HIS A 76 -3.08 2.81 16.31
N HIS A 77 -3.34 2.47 15.05
CA HIS A 77 -3.21 3.41 13.91
C HIS A 77 -4.25 4.53 13.96
N ILE A 78 -5.44 4.29 14.51
CA ILE A 78 -6.44 5.34 14.73
C ILE A 78 -5.89 6.37 15.73
N ALA A 79 -5.31 5.89 16.84
CA ALA A 79 -4.70 6.77 17.84
C ALA A 79 -3.51 7.56 17.27
N LYS A 80 -2.65 6.92 16.47
CA LYS A 80 -1.54 7.58 15.78
C LYS A 80 -2.03 8.65 14.80
N PHE A 81 -3.05 8.35 14.00
CA PHE A 81 -3.65 9.31 13.07
C PHE A 81 -4.17 10.54 13.80
N LYS A 82 -4.94 10.36 14.88
CA LYS A 82 -5.44 11.46 15.71
C LYS A 82 -4.31 12.25 16.37
N ALA A 83 -3.29 11.58 16.89
CA ALA A 83 -2.13 12.23 17.49
C ALA A 83 -1.32 13.06 16.48
N ALA A 84 -1.33 12.67 15.20
CA ALA A 84 -0.70 13.40 14.10
C ALA A 84 -1.58 14.53 13.53
N GLY A 85 -2.74 14.82 14.13
CA GLY A 85 -3.64 15.90 13.72
C GLY A 85 -4.80 15.47 12.82
N GLY A 86 -4.95 14.17 12.55
CA GLY A 86 -6.00 13.64 11.70
C GLY A 86 -7.41 13.93 12.23
N THR A 87 -8.29 14.40 11.35
CA THR A 87 -9.64 14.86 11.68
C THR A 87 -10.71 13.78 11.46
N ASP A 88 -11.93 14.00 11.94
CA ASP A 88 -13.06 13.09 11.62
C ASP A 88 -13.50 13.24 10.16
N GLY A 89 -13.44 14.45 9.61
CA GLY A 89 -13.70 14.69 8.18
C GLY A 89 -12.74 13.92 7.28
N GLU A 90 -11.46 13.80 7.65
CA GLU A 90 -10.52 12.94 6.92
C GLU A 90 -10.87 11.45 7.05
N VAL A 91 -11.38 11.00 8.20
CA VAL A 91 -11.85 9.61 8.35
C VAL A 91 -13.03 9.33 7.42
N GLU A 92 -13.95 10.28 7.25
CA GLU A 92 -15.05 10.18 6.28
C GLU A 92 -14.50 10.04 4.85
N VAL A 93 -13.49 10.83 4.48
CA VAL A 93 -12.83 10.73 3.17
C VAL A 93 -12.13 9.39 2.99
N ILE A 94 -11.36 8.93 3.99
CA ILE A 94 -10.69 7.62 3.97
C ILE A 94 -11.71 6.50 3.73
N LEU A 95 -12.81 6.50 4.47
CA LEU A 95 -13.87 5.50 4.32
C LEU A 95 -14.50 5.57 2.92
N THR A 96 -14.83 6.78 2.44
CA THR A 96 -15.47 6.99 1.14
C THR A 96 -14.57 6.54 0.00
N VAL A 97 -13.30 6.95 0.00
CA VAL A 97 -12.30 6.57 -1.01
C VAL A 97 -12.08 5.06 -1.01
N THR A 98 -11.97 4.45 0.18
CA THR A 98 -11.82 3.00 0.29
C THR A 98 -13.04 2.27 -0.27
N ALA A 99 -14.26 2.71 0.07
CA ALA A 99 -15.49 2.12 -0.45
C ALA A 99 -15.61 2.27 -1.98
N LEU A 100 -15.23 3.42 -2.54
CA LEU A 100 -15.20 3.64 -3.99
C LEU A 100 -14.20 2.70 -4.69
N ALA A 101 -13.00 2.54 -4.13
CA ALA A 101 -11.98 1.63 -4.67
C ALA A 101 -12.43 0.16 -4.58
N LEU A 102 -13.02 -0.27 -3.46
CA LEU A 102 -13.59 -1.61 -3.32
C LEU A 102 -14.75 -1.84 -4.31
N GLY A 103 -15.55 -0.82 -4.57
CA GLY A 103 -16.64 -0.83 -5.55
C GLY A 103 -16.19 -0.79 -7.01
N PHE A 104 -14.88 -0.74 -7.29
CA PHE A 104 -14.35 -0.58 -8.65
C PHE A 104 -14.80 -1.69 -9.62
N GLU A 105 -15.11 -2.88 -9.09
CA GLU A 105 -15.69 -4.00 -9.85
C GLU A 105 -16.96 -3.64 -10.63
N SER A 106 -17.76 -2.70 -10.12
CA SER A 106 -18.95 -2.23 -10.84
C SER A 106 -18.57 -1.45 -12.10
N TYR A 107 -17.50 -0.64 -12.06
CA TYR A 107 -17.01 0.07 -13.24
C TYR A 107 -16.39 -0.91 -14.25
N ARG A 108 -15.62 -1.90 -13.77
CA ARG A 108 -15.10 -3.01 -14.61
C ARG A 108 -16.23 -3.77 -15.30
N PHE A 109 -17.30 -4.07 -14.57
CA PHE A 109 -18.45 -4.79 -15.12
C PHE A 109 -19.11 -4.01 -16.26
N VAL A 110 -19.34 -2.71 -16.09
CA VAL A 110 -19.91 -1.87 -17.16
C VAL A 110 -18.97 -1.78 -18.35
N GLU A 111 -17.67 -1.55 -18.11
CA GLU A 111 -16.64 -1.48 -19.16
C GLU A 111 -16.62 -2.76 -20.01
N LYS A 112 -16.64 -3.93 -19.35
CA LYS A 112 -16.54 -5.22 -20.02
C LYS A 112 -17.82 -5.63 -20.76
N ASN A 113 -18.99 -5.36 -20.19
CA ASN A 113 -20.22 -6.02 -20.62
C ASN A 113 -21.21 -5.08 -21.33
N TRP A 114 -21.15 -3.77 -21.07
CA TRP A 114 -22.24 -2.86 -21.47
C TRP A 114 -21.82 -1.80 -22.48
N LEU A 115 -20.54 -1.63 -22.81
CA LEU A 115 -20.09 -0.57 -23.72
C LEU A 115 -20.64 -0.68 -25.16
N THR A 116 -21.00 -1.88 -25.61
CA THR A 116 -21.71 -2.06 -26.89
C THR A 116 -23.09 -1.41 -26.89
N HIS A 117 -23.73 -1.29 -25.72
CA HIS A 117 -25.03 -0.67 -25.51
C HIS A 117 -24.93 0.78 -25.00
N LEU A 118 -23.79 1.14 -24.40
CA LEU A 118 -23.52 2.45 -23.81
C LEU A 118 -22.22 3.05 -24.38
N PRO A 119 -22.14 3.32 -25.70
CA PRO A 119 -20.88 3.71 -26.35
C PRO A 119 -20.32 5.07 -25.88
N ALA A 120 -21.14 5.90 -25.24
CA ALA A 120 -20.72 7.17 -24.66
C ALA A 120 -20.30 7.06 -23.18
N CYS A 121 -20.42 5.88 -22.57
CA CYS A 121 -20.05 5.66 -21.18
C CYS A 121 -18.53 5.44 -21.07
N ASP A 122 -17.88 6.18 -20.18
CA ASP A 122 -16.49 5.95 -19.80
C ASP A 122 -16.44 5.63 -18.29
N PRO A 123 -16.51 4.34 -17.91
CA PRO A 123 -16.50 3.93 -16.51
C PRO A 123 -15.26 4.40 -15.75
N ARG A 124 -14.09 4.43 -16.39
CA ARG A 124 -12.84 4.88 -15.75
C ARG A 124 -12.89 6.37 -15.44
N ALA A 125 -13.34 7.19 -16.38
CA ALA A 125 -13.53 8.62 -16.14
C ALA A 125 -14.63 8.89 -15.10
N ILE A 126 -15.70 8.09 -15.05
CA ILE A 126 -16.72 8.20 -13.99
C ILE A 126 -16.10 7.91 -12.62
N TYR A 127 -15.33 6.83 -12.49
CA TYR A 127 -14.62 6.51 -11.25
C TYR A 127 -13.68 7.64 -10.82
N LEU A 128 -12.81 8.13 -11.71
CA LEU A 128 -11.86 9.20 -11.39
C LEU A 128 -12.56 10.51 -10.97
N ARG A 129 -13.69 10.85 -11.60
CA ARG A 129 -14.50 12.00 -11.16
C ARG A 129 -15.10 11.78 -9.77
N ALA A 130 -15.61 10.58 -9.49
CA ALA A 130 -16.14 10.25 -8.16
C ALA A 130 -15.04 10.32 -7.09
N LEU A 131 -13.85 9.81 -7.41
CA LEU A 131 -12.68 9.87 -6.52
C LEU A 131 -12.27 11.31 -6.21
N ARG A 132 -12.21 12.18 -7.22
CA ARG A 132 -11.91 13.62 -7.04
C ARG A 132 -12.97 14.33 -6.21
N SER A 133 -14.25 14.02 -6.42
CA SER A 133 -15.34 14.56 -5.60
C SER A 133 -15.27 14.09 -4.14
N ALA A 134 -14.85 12.84 -3.90
CA ALA A 134 -14.71 12.28 -2.56
C ALA A 134 -13.59 12.94 -1.73
N ALA A 135 -12.61 13.57 -2.38
CA ALA A 135 -11.51 14.24 -1.70
C ALA A 135 -11.97 15.36 -0.75
N ALA A 136 -13.08 16.04 -1.05
CA ALA A 136 -13.51 17.22 -0.32
C ALA A 136 -12.36 18.25 -0.16
N SER A 137 -11.91 18.53 1.06
CA SER A 137 -10.76 19.40 1.35
C SER A 137 -9.43 18.67 1.47
N VAL A 138 -9.42 17.34 1.40
CA VAL A 138 -8.21 16.52 1.51
C VAL A 138 -7.39 16.65 0.22
N PRO A 139 -6.07 16.85 0.30
CA PRO A 139 -5.22 16.89 -0.88
C PRO A 139 -5.34 15.62 -1.73
N MET A 140 -5.50 15.78 -3.05
CA MET A 140 -5.59 14.64 -3.99
C MET A 140 -4.41 13.68 -3.86
N ARG A 141 -3.23 14.16 -3.47
CA ARG A 141 -2.06 13.34 -3.14
C ARG A 141 -2.39 12.21 -2.16
N LEU A 142 -3.07 12.51 -1.05
CA LEU A 142 -3.47 11.51 -0.05
C LEU A 142 -4.52 10.54 -0.60
N VAL A 143 -5.48 11.07 -1.36
CA VAL A 143 -6.54 10.28 -1.99
C VAL A 143 -5.96 9.27 -3.00
N HIS A 144 -4.99 9.69 -3.81
CA HIS A 144 -4.34 8.82 -4.77
C HIS A 144 -3.56 7.70 -4.08
N MET A 145 -2.79 8.03 -3.05
CA MET A 145 -2.04 7.06 -2.27
C MET A 145 -2.94 6.03 -1.59
N ALA A 146 -4.03 6.48 -0.96
CA ALA A 146 -5.00 5.60 -0.31
C ALA A 146 -5.67 4.67 -1.33
N ALA A 147 -6.20 5.21 -2.44
CA ALA A 147 -6.84 4.39 -3.46
C ALA A 147 -5.87 3.37 -4.09
N ALA A 148 -4.63 3.76 -4.38
CA ALA A 148 -3.61 2.86 -4.90
C ALA A 148 -3.32 1.72 -3.92
N ALA A 149 -3.11 2.03 -2.64
CA ALA A 149 -2.89 1.02 -1.60
C ALA A 149 -4.07 0.05 -1.48
N VAL A 150 -5.32 0.54 -1.54
CA VAL A 150 -6.52 -0.30 -1.51
C VAL A 150 -6.56 -1.25 -2.72
N PHE A 151 -6.27 -0.76 -3.93
CA PHE A 151 -6.22 -1.60 -5.12
C PHE A 151 -5.13 -2.67 -5.05
N VAL A 152 -3.97 -2.35 -4.48
CA VAL A 152 -2.91 -3.33 -4.23
C VAL A 152 -3.36 -4.39 -3.23
N CYS A 153 -3.99 -4.01 -2.12
CA CYS A 153 -4.54 -4.97 -1.15
C CYS A 153 -5.56 -5.94 -1.79
N LYS A 154 -6.32 -5.50 -2.80
CA LYS A 154 -7.33 -6.31 -3.49
C LYS A 154 -6.88 -6.93 -4.82
N ALA A 155 -5.59 -6.88 -5.13
CA ALA A 155 -5.05 -7.42 -6.39
C ALA A 155 -5.71 -6.87 -7.67
N GLY A 156 -6.16 -5.62 -7.63
CA GLY A 156 -6.86 -4.95 -8.74
C GLY A 156 -5.90 -4.32 -9.74
N TRP A 157 -5.09 -5.09 -10.46
CA TRP A 157 -3.92 -4.61 -11.21
C TRP A 157 -4.22 -3.58 -12.31
N ASP A 158 -5.31 -3.72 -13.05
CA ASP A 158 -5.79 -2.72 -14.00
C ASP A 158 -6.20 -1.41 -13.31
N ALA A 159 -6.75 -1.49 -12.10
CA ALA A 159 -7.09 -0.32 -11.29
C ALA A 159 -5.85 0.31 -10.66
N VAL A 160 -4.85 -0.49 -10.24
CA VAL A 160 -3.53 0.01 -9.84
C VAL A 160 -2.92 0.82 -10.99
N ALA A 161 -2.96 0.26 -12.22
CA ALA A 161 -2.44 0.94 -13.39
C ALA A 161 -3.16 2.27 -13.66
N LEU A 162 -4.50 2.27 -13.67
CA LEU A 162 -5.33 3.46 -13.79
C LEU A 162 -4.97 4.51 -12.73
N GLN A 163 -4.84 4.07 -11.48
CA GLN A 163 -4.62 4.94 -10.34
C GLN A 163 -3.22 5.57 -10.34
N ILE A 164 -2.20 4.82 -10.76
CA ILE A 164 -0.83 5.35 -10.93
C ILE A 164 -0.83 6.42 -12.03
N VAL A 165 -1.41 6.14 -13.20
CA VAL A 165 -1.48 7.14 -14.29
C VAL A 165 -2.16 8.43 -13.80
N ALA A 166 -3.32 8.30 -13.15
CA ALA A 166 -4.04 9.45 -12.61
C ALA A 166 -3.23 10.21 -11.53
N ALA A 167 -2.45 9.51 -10.71
CA ALA A 167 -1.58 10.14 -9.71
C ALA A 167 -0.44 10.95 -10.37
N TYR A 168 0.12 10.47 -11.48
CA TYR A 168 1.11 11.23 -12.26
C TYR A 168 0.49 12.48 -12.92
N GLU A 169 -0.73 12.37 -13.45
CA GLU A 169 -1.47 13.52 -14.01
C GLU A 169 -1.70 14.61 -12.95
N ASP A 170 -1.93 14.20 -11.70
CA ASP A 170 -2.09 15.10 -10.54
C ASP A 170 -0.77 15.47 -9.85
N ALA A 171 0.37 15.13 -10.47
CA ALA A 171 1.73 15.44 -9.99
C ALA A 171 2.02 14.93 -8.56
N VAL A 172 1.49 13.76 -8.20
CA VAL A 172 1.83 13.07 -6.96
C VAL A 172 3.32 12.68 -6.99
N PRO A 173 4.13 13.02 -5.96
CA PRO A 173 5.52 12.62 -5.90
C PRO A 173 5.67 11.10 -5.93
N GLU A 174 6.58 10.58 -6.77
CA GLU A 174 6.75 9.13 -6.93
C GLU A 174 7.16 8.44 -5.63
N LEU A 175 8.01 9.09 -4.82
CA LEU A 175 8.44 8.53 -3.53
C LEU A 175 7.30 8.41 -2.53
N ASP A 176 6.36 9.36 -2.53
CA ASP A 176 5.18 9.32 -1.66
C ASP A 176 4.29 8.15 -2.04
N LEU A 177 4.02 7.98 -3.34
CA LEU A 177 3.22 6.87 -3.85
C LEU A 177 3.91 5.52 -3.63
N ALA A 178 5.24 5.44 -3.81
CA ALA A 178 6.02 4.23 -3.54
C ALA A 178 6.02 3.86 -2.06
N GLU A 179 6.14 4.84 -1.17
CA GLU A 179 5.98 4.60 0.27
C GLU A 179 4.59 4.08 0.57
N ALA A 180 3.52 4.75 0.13
CA ALA A 180 2.15 4.33 0.33
C ALA A 180 1.85 2.90 -0.15
N VAL A 181 2.37 2.51 -1.32
CA VAL A 181 2.21 1.15 -1.85
C VAL A 181 3.01 0.13 -1.03
N SER A 182 4.20 0.49 -0.53
CA SER A 182 5.01 -0.42 0.32
C SER A 182 4.34 -0.77 1.66
N LEU A 183 3.49 0.11 2.18
CA LEU A 183 2.73 -0.11 3.42
C LEU A 183 1.83 -1.37 3.34
N THR A 184 1.41 -1.75 2.14
CA THR A 184 0.54 -2.91 1.90
C THR A 184 1.23 -4.26 2.14
N MET A 185 2.56 -4.31 2.26
CA MET A 185 3.30 -5.56 2.44
C MET A 185 2.84 -6.39 3.65
N PHE A 186 2.40 -5.74 4.73
CA PHE A 186 2.00 -6.44 5.96
C PHE A 186 0.51 -6.77 6.00
N PRO A 187 -0.44 -5.81 5.89
CA PRO A 187 -1.86 -6.15 5.97
C PRO A 187 -2.41 -6.67 4.64
N GLY A 188 -1.84 -6.22 3.52
CA GLY A 188 -2.28 -6.58 2.16
C GLY A 188 -1.65 -7.89 1.71
N SER A 189 -0.37 -7.88 1.35
CA SER A 189 0.43 -9.05 0.95
C SER A 189 1.77 -8.61 0.35
N VAL A 190 2.89 -9.24 0.75
CA VAL A 190 4.20 -9.02 0.09
C VAL A 190 4.15 -9.36 -1.41
N PRO A 191 3.58 -10.50 -1.85
CA PRO A 191 3.34 -10.75 -3.27
C PRO A 191 2.52 -9.66 -4.00
N HIS A 192 1.55 -9.04 -3.33
CA HIS A 192 0.78 -7.96 -3.96
C HIS A 192 1.64 -6.71 -4.19
N PHE A 193 2.54 -6.40 -3.26
CA PHE A 193 3.52 -5.32 -3.46
C PHE A 193 4.44 -5.59 -4.65
N VAL A 194 4.88 -6.84 -4.84
CA VAL A 194 5.69 -7.26 -6.01
C VAL A 194 4.92 -7.03 -7.31
N GLU A 195 3.66 -7.45 -7.39
CA GLU A 195 2.83 -7.23 -8.58
C GLU A 195 2.53 -5.75 -8.83
N ALA A 196 2.31 -4.95 -7.78
CA ALA A 196 2.14 -3.51 -7.91
C ALA A 196 3.39 -2.83 -8.49
N ALA A 197 4.58 -3.25 -8.04
CA ALA A 197 5.85 -2.78 -8.59
C ALA A 197 6.01 -3.18 -10.06
N ARG A 198 5.64 -4.41 -10.45
CA ARG A 198 5.63 -4.84 -11.86
C ARG A 198 4.70 -3.96 -12.71
N VAL A 199 3.46 -3.73 -12.26
CA VAL A 199 2.50 -2.87 -12.98
C VAL A 199 3.07 -1.46 -13.19
N TRP A 200 3.70 -0.89 -12.16
CA TRP A 200 4.30 0.43 -12.28
C TRP A 200 5.49 0.44 -13.24
N GLN A 201 6.38 -0.56 -13.15
CA GLN A 201 7.48 -0.72 -14.10
C GLN A 201 6.99 -0.76 -15.55
N GLU A 202 5.94 -1.54 -15.84
CA GLU A 202 5.38 -1.65 -17.19
C GLU A 202 4.87 -0.30 -17.70
N LEU A 203 4.16 0.46 -16.87
CA LEU A 203 3.71 1.82 -17.23
C LEU A 203 4.87 2.74 -17.59
N ILE A 204 6.01 2.62 -16.89
CA ILE A 204 7.20 3.43 -17.15
C ILE A 204 7.85 3.02 -18.48
N VAL A 205 8.08 1.72 -18.68
CA VAL A 205 8.70 1.17 -19.90
C VAL A 205 7.85 1.46 -21.14
N GLU A 206 6.52 1.40 -21.02
CA GLU A 206 5.58 1.72 -22.09
C GLU A 206 5.41 3.24 -22.33
N GLY A 207 6.07 4.10 -21.54
CA GLY A 207 5.94 5.55 -21.65
C GLY A 207 4.55 6.08 -21.30
N LYS A 208 3.78 5.33 -20.49
CA LYS A 208 2.43 5.74 -20.03
C LYS A 208 2.47 6.79 -18.94
N VAL A 209 3.60 6.89 -18.22
CA VAL A 209 3.83 7.90 -17.19
C VAL A 209 5.19 8.58 -17.39
N PRO A 210 5.30 9.90 -17.14
CA PRO A 210 6.56 10.64 -17.26
C PRO A 210 7.44 10.46 -16.02
N ALA A 211 7.93 9.23 -15.79
CA ALA A 211 8.75 8.90 -14.61
C ALA A 211 10.06 9.68 -14.50
N SER A 212 10.53 9.92 -13.27
CA SER A 212 11.85 10.52 -13.01
C SER A 212 13.01 9.63 -13.46
N SER A 213 14.22 10.17 -13.45
CA SER A 213 15.42 9.41 -13.83
C SER A 213 15.60 8.14 -12.99
N THR A 214 15.46 8.24 -11.67
CA THR A 214 15.64 7.11 -10.76
C THR A 214 14.60 6.01 -11.00
N PHE A 215 13.34 6.38 -11.22
CA PHE A 215 12.27 5.41 -11.50
C PHE A 215 12.43 4.77 -12.88
N ARG A 216 12.92 5.51 -13.89
CA ARG A 216 13.29 4.94 -15.20
C ARG A 216 14.45 3.98 -15.11
N GLU A 217 15.52 4.34 -14.40
CA GLU A 217 16.68 3.46 -14.17
C GLU A 217 16.26 2.13 -13.53
N TRP A 218 15.40 2.19 -12.50
CA TRP A 218 14.80 1.00 -11.93
C TRP A 218 13.95 0.23 -12.93
N ALA A 219 13.05 0.89 -13.65
CA ALA A 219 12.13 0.21 -14.55
C ALA A 219 12.82 -0.50 -15.72
N GLU A 220 13.92 0.08 -16.24
CA GLU A 220 14.69 -0.45 -17.37
C GLU A 220 15.70 -1.54 -16.99
N MET A 221 15.93 -1.78 -15.68
CA MET A 221 16.83 -2.84 -15.23
C MET A 221 16.34 -4.24 -15.65
N SER A 222 17.19 -4.99 -16.36
CA SER A 222 16.88 -6.36 -16.79
C SER A 222 16.86 -7.35 -15.62
N GLY A 223 16.06 -8.42 -15.73
CA GLY A 223 16.10 -9.57 -14.82
C GLY A 223 15.20 -9.45 -13.58
N GLN A 224 14.19 -8.57 -13.60
CA GLN A 224 13.29 -8.30 -12.46
C GLN A 224 12.02 -9.19 -12.42
N GLY A 225 12.05 -10.39 -13.02
CA GLY A 225 10.89 -11.28 -13.09
C GLY A 225 10.95 -12.45 -12.10
N GLY A 226 10.02 -12.52 -11.14
CA GLY A 226 9.87 -13.67 -10.24
C GLY A 226 9.48 -14.98 -10.96
N PHE A 227 8.83 -14.88 -12.12
CA PHE A 227 8.51 -16.01 -13.00
C PHE A 227 9.64 -16.35 -13.98
N ASP A 228 10.47 -15.38 -14.37
CA ASP A 228 11.53 -15.58 -15.35
C ASP A 228 12.67 -16.44 -14.79
N GLU A 229 12.97 -16.30 -13.49
CA GLU A 229 13.96 -17.13 -12.81
C GLU A 229 13.48 -18.56 -12.58
N ALA A 230 12.18 -18.76 -12.33
CA ALA A 230 11.58 -20.08 -12.18
C ALA A 230 11.57 -20.90 -13.49
N ASN A 231 11.64 -20.23 -14.64
CA ASN A 231 11.68 -20.85 -15.97
C ASN A 231 13.09 -21.06 -16.53
N ARG A 232 14.15 -20.67 -15.81
CA ARG A 232 15.52 -21.01 -16.20
C ARG A 232 15.78 -22.48 -15.87
N ALA A 233 15.86 -23.31 -16.92
CA ALA A 233 16.34 -24.69 -16.77
C ALA A 233 17.69 -24.70 -16.04
N PRO A 234 17.92 -25.64 -15.11
CA PRO A 234 19.18 -25.72 -14.38
C PRO A 234 20.33 -25.90 -15.38
N ARG A 235 21.35 -25.05 -15.25
CA ARG A 235 22.62 -25.21 -15.97
C ARG A 235 23.40 -26.39 -15.43
#